data_AF-B8J765-F1
#
_entry.id   AF-B8J765-F1
#
_cell.length_a   1.000
_cell.length_b   1.000
_cell.length_c   1.000
_cell.angle_alpha   90.00
_cell.angle_beta   90.00
_cell.angle_gamma   90.00
#
_symmetry.space_group_name_H-M   'P 1'
#
loop_
_entity.id
_entity.type
_entity.pdbx_description
1 polymer ?
#
loop_
_entity_poly.entity_id
_entity_poly.type
_entity_poly.pdbx_seq_one_letter_code
_entity_poly.pdbx_strand_id
1 'polypeptide(L)'
;MASEGHEHEGSHIEIREREGKPELRIDGRRVAHGRLPNGMYFLDDYAFDWTDDLMELARRYVSHRRRAQQIRARSSASKEGAS
;
A
#
# COMPACT_ATOMS: atom_id res chain seq x y z
N MET A 1 5.88 7.37 -21.29
CA MET A 1 6.63 6.76 -20.19
C MET A 1 5.83 5.56 -19.73
N ALA A 2 6.38 4.36 -19.81
CA ALA A 2 5.67 3.12 -19.51
C ALA A 2 5.42 3.03 -18.00
N SER A 3 4.16 2.86 -17.59
CA SER A 3 3.84 2.48 -16.22
C SER A 3 4.35 1.06 -16.00
N GLU A 4 5.31 0.87 -15.12
CA GLU A 4 5.77 -0.46 -14.76
C GLU A 4 4.96 -0.93 -13.54
N GLY A 5 4.02 -1.84 -13.79
CA GLY A 5 3.22 -2.48 -12.75
C GLY A 5 3.97 -3.67 -12.17
N HIS A 6 4.05 -3.75 -10.84
CA HIS A 6 4.72 -4.80 -10.08
C HIS A 6 3.68 -5.58 -9.26
N GLU A 7 3.69 -6.91 -9.38
CA GLU A 7 2.87 -7.77 -8.51
C GLU A 7 3.58 -8.01 -7.18
N HIS A 8 2.85 -7.85 -6.07
CA HIS A 8 3.35 -8.08 -4.72
C HIS A 8 2.24 -8.65 -3.82
N GLU A 9 2.47 -9.84 -3.26
CA GLU A 9 1.52 -10.54 -2.36
C GLU A 9 0.06 -10.65 -2.90
N GLY A 10 -0.06 -10.80 -4.22
CA GLY A 10 -1.35 -10.88 -4.92
C GLY A 10 -2.04 -9.52 -5.10
N SER A 11 -1.37 -8.41 -4.83
CA SER A 11 -1.81 -7.06 -5.18
C SER A 11 -0.97 -6.51 -6.34
N HIS A 12 -1.60 -5.75 -7.24
CA HIS A 12 -0.91 -5.10 -8.34
C HIS A 12 -0.56 -3.66 -7.95
N ILE A 13 0.73 -3.34 -7.88
CA ILE A 13 1.24 -2.01 -7.54
C ILE A 13 1.70 -1.31 -8.81
N GLU A 14 1.27 -0.07 -9.01
CA GLU A 14 1.62 0.71 -10.18
C GLU A 14 1.97 2.13 -9.78
N ILE A 15 3.08 2.66 -10.30
CA ILE A 15 3.43 4.06 -10.18
C ILE A 15 3.34 4.68 -11.58
N ARG A 16 2.51 5.72 -11.71
CA ARG A 16 2.37 6.49 -12.95
C ARG A 16 2.83 7.91 -12.74
N GLU A 17 3.31 8.57 -13.79
CA GLU A 17 3.43 10.03 -13.76
C GLU A 17 2.11 10.66 -14.18
N ARG A 18 1.60 11.58 -13.34
CA ARG A 18 0.45 12.42 -13.65
C ARG A 18 0.81 13.86 -13.29
N GLU A 19 0.73 14.76 -14.28
CA GLU A 19 1.01 16.19 -14.09
C GLU A 19 2.40 16.46 -13.48
N GLY A 20 3.40 15.65 -13.85
CA GLY A 20 4.77 15.76 -13.34
C GLY A 20 4.95 15.27 -11.90
N LYS A 21 3.95 14.60 -11.32
CA LYS A 21 4.03 13.99 -10.00
C LYS A 21 3.81 12.48 -10.10
N PRO A 22 4.52 11.67 -9.29
CA PRO A 22 4.20 10.26 -9.17
C PRO A 22 2.78 10.11 -8.58
N GLU A 23 2.03 9.16 -9.11
CA GLU A 23 0.72 8.71 -8.67
C GLU A 23 0.82 7.22 -8.35
N LEU A 24 0.64 6.86 -7.08
CA LEU A 24 0.61 5.47 -6.63
C LEU A 24 -0.80 4.87 -6.81
N ARG A 25 -0.86 3.68 -7.41
CA ARG A 25 -2.07 2.87 -7.51
C ARG A 25 -1.81 1.45 -7.01
N ILE A 26 -2.76 0.92 -6.25
CA ILE A 26 -2.74 -0.45 -5.74
C ILE A 26 -4.07 -1.09 -6.12
N ASP A 27 -4.02 -2.19 -6.86
CA ASP A 27 -5.19 -2.87 -7.43
C ASP A 27 -6.07 -1.91 -8.27
N GLY A 28 -5.41 -0.99 -8.99
CA GLY A 28 -6.06 0.06 -9.77
C GLY A 28 -6.66 1.21 -8.96
N ARG A 29 -6.64 1.15 -7.62
CA ARG A 29 -7.13 2.22 -6.74
C ARG A 29 -6.00 3.19 -6.43
N ARG A 30 -6.28 4.49 -6.53
CA ARG A 30 -5.32 5.54 -6.16
C ARG A 30 -5.08 5.51 -4.66
N VAL A 31 -3.81 5.59 -4.27
CA VAL A 31 -3.39 5.69 -2.88
C VAL A 31 -2.73 7.05 -2.70
N ALA A 32 -3.29 7.86 -1.80
CA ALA A 32 -2.76 9.18 -1.51
C ALA A 32 -1.39 9.05 -0.83
N HIS A 33 -0.41 9.76 -1.36
CA HIS A 33 0.93 9.85 -0.79
C HIS A 33 1.45 11.29 -0.82
N GLY A 34 2.34 11.60 0.10
CA GLY A 34 3.08 12.85 0.14
C GLY A 34 4.58 12.61 0.15
N ARG A 35 5.35 13.71 0.02
CA ARG A 35 6.81 13.68 0.16
C ARG A 35 7.22 14.70 1.22
N LEU A 36 8.04 14.27 2.16
CA LEU A 36 8.61 15.08 3.22
C LEU A 36 9.75 15.98 2.69
N PRO A 37 10.14 17.04 3.43
CA PRO A 37 11.27 17.89 3.06
C PRO A 37 12.60 17.14 2.93
N ASN A 38 12.78 16.04 3.67
CA ASN A 38 13.96 15.18 3.60
C ASN A 38 13.94 14.20 2.41
N GLY A 39 12.91 14.24 1.56
CA GLY A 39 12.78 13.40 0.37
C GLY A 39 12.02 12.09 0.59
N MET A 40 11.71 11.72 1.84
CA MET A 40 10.97 10.48 2.13
C MET A 40 9.50 10.59 1.71
N TYR A 41 8.95 9.53 1.15
CA TYR A 41 7.53 9.36 0.89
C TYR A 41 6.79 8.84 2.13
N PHE A 42 5.53 9.22 2.26
CA PHE A 42 4.59 8.68 3.24
C PHE A 42 3.21 8.48 2.59
N LEU A 43 2.40 7.56 3.11
CA LEU A 43 1.01 7.36 2.68
C LEU A 43 0.06 7.92 3.74
N ASP A 44 -1.01 8.57 3.32
CA ASP A 44 -1.99 9.19 4.23
C ASP A 44 -2.66 8.14 5.15
N ASP A 45 -3.04 7.00 4.56
CA ASP A 45 -3.62 5.84 5.25
C ASP A 45 -2.59 4.97 6.00
N TYR A 46 -1.29 5.24 5.86
CA TYR A 46 -0.21 4.43 6.45
C TYR A 46 0.95 5.29 6.94
N ALA A 47 0.65 6.15 7.92
CA ALA A 47 1.59 7.08 8.53
C ALA A 47 2.61 6.43 9.51
N PHE A 48 2.67 5.09 9.56
CA PHE A 48 3.60 4.36 10.44
C PHE A 48 4.99 4.15 9.82
N ASP A 49 5.10 4.28 8.49
CA ASP A 49 6.32 3.97 7.74
C ASP A 49 6.55 5.03 6.66
N TRP A 50 7.81 5.23 6.33
CA TRP A 50 8.29 6.26 5.42
C TRP A 50 9.64 5.79 4.85
N THR A 51 9.86 6.01 3.57
CA THR A 51 11.07 5.60 2.84
C THR A 51 11.27 6.53 1.64
N ASP A 52 12.50 6.66 1.14
CA ASP A 52 12.80 7.45 -0.05
C ASP A 52 12.32 6.79 -1.36
N ASP A 53 11.92 5.52 -1.32
CA ASP A 53 11.38 4.79 -2.48
C ASP A 53 9.86 4.53 -2.35
N LEU A 54 9.07 5.14 -3.25
CA LEU A 54 7.61 5.01 -3.26
C LEU A 54 7.13 3.58 -3.57
N MET A 55 7.88 2.80 -4.35
CA MET A 55 7.55 1.39 -4.65
C MET A 55 7.79 0.52 -3.41
N GLU A 56 8.89 0.75 -2.69
CA GLU A 56 9.16 0.07 -1.42
C GLU A 56 8.09 0.39 -0.38
N LEU A 57 7.70 1.66 -0.25
CA LEU A 57 6.62 2.08 0.64
C LEU A 57 5.30 1.36 0.32
N ALA A 58 4.97 1.25 -0.96
CA ALA A 58 3.77 0.56 -1.42
C ALA A 58 3.80 -0.94 -1.09
N ARG A 59 4.94 -1.61 -1.28
CA ARG A 59 5.12 -3.02 -0.90
C ARG A 59 4.91 -3.23 0.60
N ARG A 60 5.52 -2.38 1.44
CA ARG A 60 5.35 -2.42 2.91
C ARG A 60 3.89 -2.23 3.31
N TYR A 61 3.20 -1.29 2.68
CA TYR A 61 1.78 -1.05 2.93
C TYR A 61 0.89 -2.25 2.56
N VAL A 62 1.13 -2.89 1.41
CA VAL A 62 0.41 -4.11 1.01
C VAL A 62 0.62 -5.23 2.04
N SER A 63 1.87 -5.47 2.45
CA SER A 63 2.21 -6.46 3.48
C SER A 63 1.50 -6.17 4.80
N HIS A 64 1.48 -4.90 5.24
CA HIS A 64 0.79 -4.48 6.45
C HIS A 64 -0.72 -4.73 6.36
N ARG A 65 -1.36 -4.32 5.26
CA ARG A 65 -2.80 -4.52 5.01
C ARG A 65 -3.16 -6.01 5.01
N ARG A 66 -2.34 -6.86 4.39
CA ARG A 66 -2.51 -8.32 4.37
C ARG A 66 -2.46 -8.92 5.78
N ARG A 67 -1.47 -8.51 6.59
CA ARG A 67 -1.36 -8.98 7.99
C ARG A 67 -2.56 -8.53 8.83
N ALA A 68 -2.98 -7.27 8.69
CA ALA A 68 -4.16 -6.76 9.40
C ALA A 68 -5.45 -7.51 9.00
N GLN A 69 -5.62 -7.85 7.73
CA GLN A 69 -6.75 -8.66 7.25
C GLN A 69 -6.72 -10.10 7.80
N GLN A 70 -5.55 -10.74 7.86
CA GLN A 70 -5.41 -12.09 8.41
C GLN A 70 -5.79 -12.15 9.90
N ILE A 71 -5.41 -11.13 10.68
CA ILE A 71 -5.80 -11.02 12.09
C ILE A 71 -7.33 -10.93 12.22
N ARG A 72 -7.97 -10.06 11.42
CA ARG A 72 -9.44 -9.91 11.43
C ARG A 72 -10.17 -11.19 11.02
N ALA A 73 -9.70 -11.87 9.97
CA ALA A 73 -10.30 -13.12 9.48
C ALA A 73 -10.22 -14.25 10.52
N ARG A 74 -9.13 -14.33 11.28
CA ARG A 74 -8.97 -15.31 12.36
C ARG A 74 -9.88 -15.00 13.56
N SER A 75 -10.12 -13.73 13.85
CA SER A 75 -11.02 -13.30 14.92
C SER A 75 -12.50 -13.54 14.61
N SER A 76 -12.93 -13.45 13.34
CA SER A 76 -14.31 -13.78 12.95
C SER A 76 -14.59 -15.28 12.99
N ALA A 77 -13.64 -16.12 12.55
CA ALA A 77 -13.80 -17.58 12.57
C ALA A 77 -13.91 -18.18 13.98
N SER A 78 -13.41 -17.49 15.02
CA SER A 78 -13.53 -17.95 16.41
C SER A 78 -14.88 -17.60 17.06
N LYS A 79 -15.71 -16.75 16.44
CA LYS A 79 -17.04 -16.36 16.98
C LYS A 79 -18.20 -17.23 16.46
N GLU A 80 -18.06 -17.91 15.33
CA GLU A 80 -19.12 -18.77 14.77
C GLU A 80 -19.12 -20.21 15.32
N GLY A 81 -18.13 -20.59 16.14
CA GLY A 81 -18.07 -21.90 16.82
C GLY A 81 -18.66 -21.92 18.23
N ALA A 82 -19.23 -20.81 18.70
CA ALA A 82 -19.89 -20.71 20.01
C ALA A 82 -21.32 -20.19 19.81
N SER A 83 -22.20 -21.05 19.31
CA SER A 83 -23.66 -20.86 19.33
C SER A 83 -24.33 -22.22 19.53
#